data_AF-A0A7S0HR56-F1
#
_entry.id   AF-A0A7S0HR56-F1
#
_cell.length_a   1.000
_cell.length_b   1.000
_cell.length_c   1.000
_cell.angle_alpha   90.00
_cell.angle_beta   90.00
_cell.angle_gamma   90.00
#
_symmetry.space_group_name_H-M   'P 1'
#
loop_
_entity.id
_entity.type
_entity.pdbx_description
1 polymer ?
#
loop_
_entity_poly.entity_id
_entity_poly.type
_entity_poly.pdbx_seq_one_letter_code
_entity_poly.pdbx_strand_id
1 'polypeptide(L)'
;TPKEIAKDFCPKAIKPEEKRKGKVPYTPKTAAAAPPSNPSDMMQDFLNKRDTSGAISEMLELEAHYPERTLDPPFQEKVNKGRIDLQCSVCKLGVKKAIERVKEMKSTTPQFKDRWQREALVTDIVQKICHGKDYDRLRQGYYPAVPGNPPEWAQSYHIYQDDPAGPWKLSRQDKRKNDQHAGSEDGAGSDKSRDEHEYNVMRYAMIRLACKDTIDERLSEDDGDLANLIVNHLDSDPKTVANTFCKPICAGSKKQEEL
;
A
#
# COMPACT_ATOMS: atom_id res chain seq x y z
N THR A 1 -34.23 -25.91 -26.13
CA THR A 1 -34.08 -25.64 -24.67
C THR A 1 -32.67 -25.18 -24.35
N PRO A 2 -32.38 -24.57 -23.18
CA PRO A 2 -31.00 -24.23 -22.75
C PRO A 2 -30.03 -25.43 -22.77
N LYS A 3 -30.57 -26.65 -22.80
CA LYS A 3 -29.84 -27.92 -22.93
C LYS A 3 -29.38 -28.28 -24.35
N GLU A 4 -29.88 -27.61 -25.39
CA GLU A 4 -29.48 -27.89 -26.78
C GLU A 4 -28.31 -27.02 -27.25
N ILE A 5 -28.17 -25.80 -26.71
CA ILE A 5 -27.06 -24.88 -27.03
C ILE A 5 -25.72 -25.38 -26.44
N ALA A 6 -25.78 -26.15 -25.36
CA ALA A 6 -24.58 -26.70 -24.70
C ALA A 6 -23.90 -27.85 -25.47
N LYS A 7 -24.52 -28.41 -26.52
CA LYS A 7 -23.96 -29.52 -27.30
C LYS A 7 -22.95 -29.08 -28.37
N ASP A 8 -23.00 -27.83 -28.81
CA ASP A 8 -22.12 -27.34 -29.88
C ASP A 8 -20.82 -26.70 -29.38
N PHE A 9 -20.70 -26.38 -28.08
CA PHE A 9 -19.57 -25.63 -27.54
C PHE A 9 -18.56 -26.44 -26.70
N CYS A 10 -18.78 -27.74 -26.45
CA CYS A 10 -17.84 -28.56 -25.65
C CYS A 10 -17.91 -30.08 -25.96
N PRO A 11 -17.21 -30.59 -26.99
CA PRO A 11 -17.24 -32.03 -27.33
C PRO A 11 -16.43 -32.95 -26.38
N LYS A 12 -15.88 -32.46 -25.26
CA LYS A 12 -15.05 -33.26 -24.32
C LYS A 12 -15.55 -33.35 -22.88
N ALA A 13 -16.75 -32.84 -22.56
CA ALA A 13 -17.22 -32.76 -21.17
C ALA A 13 -18.19 -33.88 -20.73
N ILE A 14 -18.34 -34.97 -21.50
CA ILE A 14 -19.21 -36.09 -21.08
C ILE A 14 -18.41 -37.38 -21.13
N LYS A 15 -17.87 -37.80 -19.98
CA LYS A 15 -17.47 -39.20 -19.81
C LYS A 15 -18.73 -40.02 -19.55
N PRO A 16 -18.95 -41.14 -20.25
CA PRO A 16 -20.09 -42.01 -20.00
C PRO A 16 -19.88 -42.76 -18.68
N GLU A 17 -20.84 -42.66 -17.77
CA GLU A 17 -20.83 -43.38 -16.51
C GLU A 17 -21.56 -44.72 -16.70
N GLU A 18 -20.86 -45.73 -17.19
CA GLU A 18 -21.23 -47.10 -16.86
C GLU A 18 -20.02 -48.05 -16.87
N LYS A 19 -19.89 -48.74 -15.73
CA LYS A 19 -19.09 -49.94 -15.47
C LYS A 19 -17.58 -49.74 -15.32
N ARG A 20 -17.10 -49.83 -14.07
CA ARG A 20 -16.23 -50.95 -13.65
C ARG A 20 -16.02 -50.97 -12.12
N LYS A 21 -16.66 -51.96 -11.50
CA LYS A 21 -16.24 -52.56 -10.22
C LYS A 21 -14.80 -53.06 -10.38
N GLY A 22 -13.93 -52.65 -9.46
CA GLY A 22 -12.56 -53.16 -9.33
C GLY A 22 -11.81 -52.33 -8.30
N LYS A 23 -11.47 -52.94 -7.14
CA LYS A 23 -10.60 -52.32 -6.15
C LYS A 23 -9.24 -52.07 -6.81
N VAL A 24 -8.92 -50.80 -7.07
CA VAL A 24 -7.57 -50.40 -7.47
C VAL A 24 -6.69 -50.45 -6.21
N PRO A 25 -5.55 -51.16 -6.22
CA PRO A 25 -4.64 -51.17 -5.08
C PRO A 25 -4.13 -49.75 -4.82
N TYR A 26 -4.10 -49.36 -3.54
CA TYR A 26 -3.58 -48.09 -3.07
C TYR A 26 -2.10 -47.97 -3.45
N THR A 27 -1.79 -47.18 -4.49
CA THR A 27 -0.47 -46.56 -4.62
C THR A 27 -0.45 -45.39 -3.65
N PRO A 28 0.51 -45.29 -2.72
CA PRO A 28 0.67 -44.11 -1.90
C PRO A 28 0.77 -42.91 -2.83
N LYS A 29 -0.14 -41.94 -2.67
CA LYS A 29 0.07 -40.62 -3.26
C LYS A 29 1.46 -40.19 -2.81
N THR A 30 2.38 -40.01 -3.75
CA THR A 30 3.63 -39.29 -3.51
C THR A 30 3.24 -38.05 -2.71
N ALA A 31 3.81 -37.91 -1.51
CA ALA A 31 3.48 -36.83 -0.60
C ALA A 31 3.45 -35.54 -1.42
N ALA A 32 2.31 -34.84 -1.41
CA ALA A 32 2.27 -33.49 -1.95
C ALA A 32 3.44 -32.75 -1.30
N ALA A 33 4.34 -32.21 -2.13
CA ALA A 33 5.44 -31.40 -1.64
C ALA A 33 4.87 -30.42 -0.62
N ALA A 34 5.50 -30.34 0.56
CA ALA A 34 5.06 -29.42 1.60
C ALA A 34 4.80 -28.05 0.95
N PRO A 35 3.67 -27.39 1.23
CA PRO A 35 3.39 -26.09 0.66
C PRO A 35 4.60 -25.19 0.94
N PRO A 36 5.15 -24.49 -0.07
CA PRO A 36 6.29 -23.61 0.14
C PRO A 36 5.97 -22.65 1.28
N SER A 37 6.94 -22.46 2.18
CA SER A 37 6.77 -21.67 3.40
C SER A 37 6.51 -20.17 3.14
N ASN A 38 6.65 -19.71 1.90
CA ASN A 38 6.55 -18.31 1.52
C ASN A 38 5.59 -18.11 0.32
N PRO A 39 4.50 -17.34 0.48
CA PRO A 39 3.56 -17.01 -0.59
C PRO A 39 4.22 -16.39 -1.84
N SER A 40 5.34 -15.68 -1.67
CA SER A 40 6.08 -15.08 -2.79
C SER A 40 6.67 -16.13 -3.73
N ASP A 41 7.23 -17.21 -3.19
CA ASP A 41 7.90 -18.24 -3.98
C ASP A 41 6.88 -19.04 -4.79
N MET A 42 5.65 -19.17 -4.26
CA MET A 42 4.52 -19.75 -4.99
C MET A 42 4.07 -18.86 -6.16
N MET A 43 4.03 -17.55 -5.97
CA MET A 43 3.68 -16.60 -7.02
C MET A 43 4.74 -16.59 -8.11
N GLN A 44 6.03 -16.61 -7.74
CA GLN A 44 7.12 -16.67 -8.71
C GLN A 44 7.10 -17.96 -9.53
N ASP A 45 6.89 -19.11 -8.89
CA ASP A 45 6.76 -20.40 -9.58
C ASP A 45 5.51 -20.45 -10.47
N PHE A 46 4.41 -19.82 -10.07
CA PHE A 46 3.22 -19.65 -10.90
C PHE A 46 3.51 -18.80 -12.14
N LEU A 47 4.17 -17.65 -11.98
CA LEU A 47 4.53 -16.76 -13.09
C LEU A 47 5.45 -17.48 -14.07
N ASN A 48 6.49 -18.15 -13.57
CA ASN A 48 7.40 -18.94 -14.40
C ASN A 48 6.67 -20.04 -15.21
N LYS A 49 5.55 -20.57 -14.70
CA LYS A 49 4.76 -21.64 -15.35
C LYS A 49 3.64 -21.14 -16.25
N ARG A 50 3.07 -19.97 -15.98
CA ARG A 50 1.83 -19.50 -16.63
C ARG A 50 1.96 -18.18 -17.37
N ASP A 51 2.97 -17.38 -17.04
CA ASP A 51 3.20 -16.09 -17.67
C ASP A 51 4.20 -16.19 -18.84
N THR A 52 3.86 -16.99 -19.85
CA THR A 52 4.73 -17.21 -21.00
C THR A 52 4.93 -15.95 -21.85
N SER A 53 4.07 -14.94 -21.71
CA SER A 53 4.14 -13.66 -22.42
C SER A 53 4.73 -12.52 -21.59
N GLY A 54 4.97 -12.71 -20.28
CA GLY A 54 5.42 -11.65 -19.37
C GLY A 54 4.32 -10.65 -18.95
N ALA A 55 3.09 -10.84 -19.42
CA ALA A 55 1.99 -9.89 -19.22
C ALA A 55 1.47 -9.89 -17.78
N ILE A 56 1.50 -11.04 -17.10
CA ILE A 56 1.08 -11.13 -15.70
C ILE A 56 2.12 -10.47 -14.81
N SER A 57 3.41 -10.70 -15.08
CA SER A 57 4.53 -10.09 -14.36
C SER A 57 4.52 -8.58 -14.54
N GLU A 58 4.33 -8.08 -15.76
CA GLU A 58 4.22 -6.64 -16.05
C GLU A 58 3.05 -5.99 -15.30
N MET A 59 1.88 -6.66 -15.27
CA MET A 59 0.73 -6.15 -14.52
C MET A 59 0.98 -6.13 -13.00
N LEU A 60 1.61 -7.17 -12.44
CA LEU A 60 1.95 -7.21 -11.02
C LEU A 60 3.04 -6.18 -10.64
N GLU A 61 4.00 -5.93 -11.52
CA GLU A 61 4.99 -4.87 -11.35
C GLU A 61 4.33 -3.49 -11.37
N LEU A 62 3.36 -3.29 -12.28
CA LEU A 62 2.57 -2.07 -12.36
C LEU A 62 1.76 -1.85 -11.07
N GLU A 63 1.07 -2.87 -10.56
CA GLU A 63 0.33 -2.80 -9.28
C GLU A 63 1.24 -2.55 -8.07
N ALA A 64 2.46 -3.12 -8.09
CA ALA A 64 3.43 -2.97 -7.01
C ALA A 64 4.02 -1.55 -6.97
N HIS A 65 4.42 -1.01 -8.12
CA HIS A 65 5.15 0.26 -8.19
C HIS A 65 4.25 1.47 -8.46
N TYR A 66 3.18 1.29 -9.23
CA TYR A 66 2.29 2.34 -9.72
C TYR A 66 0.81 1.92 -9.60
N PRO A 67 0.33 1.59 -8.38
CA PRO A 67 -1.05 1.13 -8.15
C PRO A 67 -2.10 2.11 -8.66
N GLU A 68 -1.80 3.40 -8.75
CA GLU A 68 -2.70 4.40 -9.32
C GLU A 68 -2.94 4.19 -10.81
N ARG A 69 -1.99 3.62 -11.55
CA ARG A 69 -2.11 3.41 -13.00
C ARG A 69 -3.00 2.24 -13.36
N THR A 70 -3.34 1.38 -12.39
CA THR A 70 -4.24 0.25 -12.59
C THR A 70 -5.71 0.63 -12.39
N LEU A 71 -5.97 1.85 -11.91
CA LEU A 71 -7.31 2.42 -11.79
C LEU A 71 -7.79 3.03 -13.11
N ASP A 72 -9.12 3.08 -13.30
CA ASP A 72 -9.70 3.81 -14.43
C ASP A 72 -9.41 5.32 -14.34
N PRO A 73 -9.35 6.05 -15.47
CA PRO A 73 -8.96 7.47 -15.51
C PRO A 73 -9.68 8.39 -14.50
N PRO A 74 -11.00 8.27 -14.25
CA PRO A 74 -11.68 9.09 -13.24
C PRO A 74 -11.14 8.88 -11.82
N PHE A 75 -10.72 7.65 -11.48
CA PHE A 75 -10.14 7.35 -10.18
C PHE A 75 -8.67 7.79 -10.09
N GLN A 76 -7.93 7.77 -11.20
CA GLN A 76 -6.58 8.37 -11.25
C GLN A 76 -6.62 9.87 -10.95
N GLU A 77 -7.61 10.59 -11.50
CA GLU A 77 -7.81 12.00 -11.20
C GLU A 77 -8.15 12.24 -9.72
N LYS A 78 -9.02 11.40 -9.14
CA LYS A 78 -9.29 11.43 -7.70
C LYS A 78 -8.01 11.23 -6.90
N VAL A 79 -7.16 10.25 -7.25
CA VAL A 79 -5.87 10.02 -6.59
C VAL A 79 -4.97 11.24 -6.69
N ASN A 80 -4.89 11.88 -7.85
CA ASN A 80 -4.07 13.08 -8.05
C ASN A 80 -4.58 14.29 -7.25
N LYS A 81 -5.90 14.47 -7.13
CA LYS A 81 -6.46 15.52 -6.26
C LYS A 81 -6.22 15.18 -4.78
N GLY A 82 -6.55 13.96 -4.39
CA GLY A 82 -6.40 13.50 -3.00
C GLY A 82 -4.96 13.50 -2.51
N ARG A 83 -3.98 13.18 -3.37
CA ARG A 83 -2.56 13.26 -2.97
C ARG A 83 -2.18 14.69 -2.55
N ILE A 84 -2.69 15.71 -3.24
CA ILE A 84 -2.42 17.14 -2.98
C ILE A 84 -3.10 17.56 -1.68
N ASP A 85 -4.39 17.29 -1.54
CA ASP A 85 -5.19 17.64 -0.35
C ASP A 85 -4.59 17.03 0.93
N LEU A 86 -4.03 15.82 0.82
CA LEU A 86 -3.50 15.07 1.94
C LEU A 86 -2.05 15.42 2.32
N GLN A 87 -1.31 16.18 1.51
CA GLN A 87 0.13 16.46 1.70
C GLN A 87 0.48 16.91 3.12
N CYS A 88 -0.22 17.92 3.66
CA CYS A 88 0.07 18.42 5.00
C CYS A 88 -0.17 17.37 6.09
N SER A 89 -1.27 16.62 6.00
CA SER A 89 -1.64 15.59 6.98
C SER A 89 -0.68 14.41 6.94
N VAL A 90 -0.37 13.93 5.72
CA VAL A 90 0.56 12.82 5.48
C VAL A 90 1.97 13.20 5.91
N CYS A 91 2.44 14.40 5.58
CA CYS A 91 3.76 14.88 6.03
C CYS A 91 3.87 14.82 7.56
N LYS A 92 2.91 15.41 8.28
CA LYS A 92 2.96 15.47 9.74
C LYS A 92 2.96 14.08 10.37
N LEU A 93 2.14 13.17 9.83
CA LEU A 93 2.07 11.80 10.32
C LEU A 93 3.32 10.99 9.99
N GLY A 94 3.82 11.08 8.76
CA GLY A 94 5.03 10.39 8.32
C GLY A 94 6.24 10.81 9.15
N VAL A 95 6.45 12.11 9.35
CA VAL A 95 7.53 12.62 10.20
C VAL A 95 7.38 12.16 11.65
N LYS A 96 6.15 12.22 12.20
CA LYS A 96 5.89 11.73 13.56
C LYS A 96 6.27 10.25 13.70
N LYS A 97 5.89 9.43 12.71
CA LYS A 97 6.17 7.99 12.67
C LYS A 97 7.67 7.70 12.51
N ALA A 98 8.36 8.47 11.68
CA ALA A 98 9.81 8.37 11.55
C ALA A 98 10.52 8.66 12.89
N ILE A 99 10.13 9.71 13.61
CA ILE A 99 10.72 10.05 14.91
C ILE A 99 10.42 8.98 15.96
N GLU A 100 9.17 8.50 16.04
CA GLU A 100 8.77 7.39 16.93
C GLU A 100 9.68 6.17 16.69
N ARG A 101 9.91 5.81 15.42
CA ARG A 101 10.77 4.69 15.05
C ARG A 101 12.24 4.92 15.40
N VAL A 102 12.78 6.12 15.19
CA VAL A 102 14.16 6.44 15.59
C VAL A 102 14.32 6.36 17.11
N LYS A 103 13.34 6.84 17.89
CA LYS A 103 13.34 6.76 19.36
C LYS A 103 13.36 5.31 19.85
N GLU A 104 12.56 4.44 19.24
CA GLU A 104 12.58 3.00 19.56
C GLU A 104 13.95 2.38 19.28
N MET A 105 14.58 2.71 18.14
CA MET A 105 15.89 2.15 17.78
C MET A 105 17.04 2.73 18.62
N LYS A 106 16.93 3.98 19.11
CA LYS A 106 17.91 4.56 20.05
C LYS A 106 18.10 3.70 21.31
N SER A 107 17.07 2.94 21.71
CA SER A 107 17.14 2.02 22.86
C SER A 107 17.87 0.71 22.58
N THR A 108 18.01 0.31 21.30
CA THR A 108 18.52 -1.00 20.87
C THR A 108 19.82 -0.93 20.08
N THR A 109 20.15 0.23 19.50
CA THR A 109 21.37 0.41 18.71
C THR A 109 22.45 1.16 19.51
N PRO A 110 23.72 0.73 19.51
CA PRO A 110 24.80 1.45 20.18
C PRO A 110 24.86 2.89 19.67
N GLN A 111 25.08 3.85 20.58
CA GLN A 111 25.10 5.28 20.29
C GLN A 111 25.92 5.57 19.01
N PHE A 112 25.22 5.89 17.92
CA PHE A 112 25.85 6.24 16.66
C PHE A 112 26.82 7.39 16.90
N LYS A 113 28.13 7.14 16.75
CA LYS A 113 29.16 8.14 17.02
C LYS A 113 29.17 9.21 15.94
N ASP A 114 28.93 8.81 14.69
CA ASP A 114 29.10 9.68 13.53
C ASP A 114 27.77 10.15 12.92
N ARG A 115 27.79 11.37 12.34
CA ARG A 115 26.65 12.00 11.66
C ARG A 115 26.16 11.20 10.46
N TRP A 116 27.08 10.73 9.61
CA TRP A 116 26.75 9.99 8.38
C TRP A 116 26.00 8.67 8.66
N GLN A 117 26.30 7.97 9.76
CA GLN A 117 25.60 6.75 10.15
C GLN A 117 24.16 7.03 10.58
N ARG A 118 23.94 8.16 11.25
CA ARG A 118 22.61 8.59 11.67
C ARG A 118 21.76 9.02 10.48
N GLU A 119 22.36 9.74 9.53
CA GLU A 119 21.70 10.15 8.29
C GLU A 119 21.23 8.92 7.49
N ALA A 120 22.13 7.96 7.24
CA ALA A 120 21.80 6.73 6.52
C ALA A 120 20.68 5.93 7.20
N LEU A 121 20.69 5.85 8.54
CA LEU A 121 19.63 5.18 9.30
C LEU A 121 18.29 5.91 9.15
N VAL A 122 18.26 7.24 9.29
CA VAL A 122 17.02 7.99 9.18
C VAL A 122 16.47 7.93 7.76
N THR A 123 17.33 7.99 6.74
CA THR A 123 16.93 7.76 5.34
C THR A 123 16.28 6.38 5.17
N ASP A 124 16.88 5.31 5.68
CA ASP A 124 16.29 3.95 5.62
C ASP A 124 14.94 3.87 6.34
N ILE A 125 14.81 4.48 7.52
CA ILE A 125 13.53 4.55 8.24
C ILE A 125 12.50 5.29 7.41
N VAL A 126 12.84 6.46 6.88
CA VAL A 126 11.89 7.28 6.12
C VAL A 126 11.45 6.55 4.86
N GLN A 127 12.37 5.87 4.17
CA GLN A 127 12.03 5.03 3.02
C GLN A 127 10.99 3.96 3.41
N LYS A 128 11.17 3.28 4.54
CA LYS A 128 10.18 2.30 5.04
C LYS A 128 8.86 2.94 5.46
N ILE A 129 8.92 4.14 6.04
CA ILE A 129 7.73 4.90 6.46
C ILE A 129 6.91 5.41 5.26
N CYS A 130 7.53 5.71 4.11
CA CYS A 130 6.81 6.17 2.92
C CYS A 130 6.53 5.09 1.87
N HIS A 131 7.37 4.06 1.78
CA HIS A 131 7.29 3.02 0.76
C HIS A 131 6.91 1.64 1.30
N GLY A 132 6.56 1.55 2.58
CA GLY A 132 6.03 0.34 3.20
C GLY A 132 7.10 -0.68 3.61
N LYS A 133 6.66 -1.69 4.36
CA LYS A 133 7.52 -2.70 4.99
C LYS A 133 8.31 -3.56 4.00
N ASP A 134 7.72 -3.80 2.83
CA ASP A 134 8.29 -4.71 1.83
C ASP A 134 9.19 -3.96 0.82
N TYR A 135 9.58 -2.70 1.09
CA TYR A 135 10.35 -1.87 0.16
C TYR A 135 11.60 -2.56 -0.39
N ASP A 136 12.43 -3.13 0.49
CA ASP A 136 13.65 -3.84 0.08
C ASP A 136 13.34 -5.09 -0.74
N ARG A 137 12.23 -5.77 -0.43
CA ARG A 137 11.78 -6.97 -1.14
C ARG A 137 11.22 -6.62 -2.51
N LEU A 138 10.48 -5.52 -2.64
CA LEU A 138 9.98 -5.04 -3.93
C LEU A 138 11.12 -4.82 -4.91
N ARG A 139 12.23 -4.22 -4.45
CA ARG A 139 13.43 -4.01 -5.28
C ARG A 139 14.09 -5.33 -5.73
N GLN A 140 13.76 -6.44 -5.09
CA GLN A 140 14.23 -7.78 -5.41
C GLN A 140 13.19 -8.59 -6.21
N GLY A 141 12.10 -7.96 -6.67
CA GLY A 141 11.04 -8.61 -7.46
C GLY A 141 9.93 -9.26 -6.64
N TYR A 142 9.80 -8.94 -5.34
CA TYR A 142 8.66 -9.38 -4.53
C TYR A 142 7.39 -8.64 -4.95
N TYR A 143 6.27 -9.35 -4.97
CA TYR A 143 4.95 -8.76 -5.20
C TYR A 143 4.23 -8.57 -3.85
N PRO A 144 3.80 -7.35 -3.50
CA PRO A 144 3.22 -7.08 -2.20
C PRO A 144 1.81 -7.67 -2.10
N ALA A 145 1.44 -8.11 -0.89
CA ALA A 145 0.10 -8.64 -0.63
C ALA A 145 -1.00 -7.57 -0.72
N VAL A 146 -0.61 -6.29 -0.74
CA VAL A 146 -1.50 -5.13 -0.78
C VAL A 146 -1.01 -4.20 -1.90
N PRO A 147 -1.89 -3.67 -2.76
CA PRO A 147 -1.51 -2.82 -3.88
C PRO A 147 -0.62 -1.66 -3.44
N GLY A 148 0.48 -1.46 -4.17
CA GLY A 148 1.38 -0.32 -3.97
C GLY A 148 2.29 -0.33 -2.75
N ASN A 149 2.29 -1.41 -1.94
CA ASN A 149 3.05 -1.49 -0.68
C ASN A 149 2.97 -0.19 0.15
N PRO A 150 1.78 0.13 0.69
CA PRO A 150 1.58 1.39 1.39
C PRO A 150 2.49 1.53 2.62
N PRO A 151 2.71 2.77 3.08
CA PRO A 151 3.22 3.03 4.42
C PRO A 151 2.61 2.13 5.49
N GLU A 152 3.42 1.59 6.40
CA GLU A 152 2.94 0.70 7.47
C GLU A 152 1.80 1.32 8.29
N TRP A 153 1.89 2.63 8.52
CA TRP A 153 0.91 3.37 9.28
C TRP A 153 -0.39 3.65 8.50
N ALA A 154 -0.40 3.54 7.16
CA ALA A 154 -1.56 3.88 6.33
C ALA A 154 -2.78 2.99 6.64
N GLN A 155 -2.55 1.74 7.07
CA GLN A 155 -3.63 0.81 7.42
C GLN A 155 -4.51 1.35 8.56
N SER A 156 -3.94 2.12 9.50
CA SER A 156 -4.66 2.69 10.63
C SER A 156 -5.50 3.92 10.28
N TYR A 157 -5.49 4.36 9.02
CA TYR A 157 -6.19 5.57 8.57
C TYR A 157 -7.14 5.26 7.41
N HIS A 158 -8.19 6.06 7.32
CA HIS A 158 -9.09 6.10 6.17
C HIS A 158 -9.07 7.50 5.58
N ILE A 159 -9.32 7.58 4.28
CA ILE A 159 -9.53 8.82 3.56
C ILE A 159 -11.03 9.02 3.32
N TYR A 160 -11.49 10.26 3.37
CA TYR A 160 -12.88 10.64 3.15
C TYR A 160 -12.98 12.08 2.67
N GLN A 161 -14.14 12.46 2.16
CA GLN A 161 -14.52 13.85 1.88
C GLN A 161 -15.82 14.12 2.64
N ASP A 162 -15.96 15.31 3.24
CA ASP A 162 -17.22 15.70 3.88
C ASP A 162 -18.29 16.03 2.83
N ASP A 163 -17.86 16.62 1.71
CA ASP A 163 -18.68 16.94 0.53
C ASP A 163 -18.03 16.32 -0.73
N PRO A 164 -18.80 15.86 -1.74
CA PRO A 164 -18.23 15.24 -2.95
C PRO A 164 -17.22 16.12 -3.70
N ALA A 165 -17.39 17.44 -3.65
CA ALA A 165 -16.47 18.41 -4.27
C ALA A 165 -15.34 18.88 -3.32
N GLY A 166 -15.46 18.59 -2.02
CA GLY A 166 -14.57 19.08 -0.97
C GLY A 166 -13.18 18.42 -0.98
N PRO A 167 -12.26 18.91 -0.14
CA PRO A 167 -10.91 18.35 -0.06
C PRO A 167 -10.93 16.98 0.62
N TRP A 168 -10.03 16.11 0.20
CA TRP A 168 -9.78 14.84 0.87
C TRP A 168 -9.17 15.05 2.27
N LYS A 169 -9.68 14.28 3.23
CA LYS A 169 -9.26 14.32 4.63
C LYS A 169 -8.84 12.93 5.08
N LEU A 170 -7.94 12.91 6.06
CA LEU A 170 -7.39 11.69 6.64
C LEU A 170 -7.83 11.58 8.10
N SER A 171 -8.45 10.45 8.46
CA SER A 171 -8.87 10.19 9.84
C SER A 171 -8.48 8.79 10.29
N ARG A 172 -8.24 8.64 11.60
CA ARG A 172 -7.82 7.38 12.21
C ARG A 172 -9.02 6.44 12.31
N GLN A 173 -8.85 5.18 11.89
CA GLN A 173 -9.95 4.19 11.85
C GLN A 173 -10.64 4.01 13.21
N ASP A 174 -9.88 4.05 14.32
CA ASP A 174 -10.41 3.89 15.68
C ASP A 174 -11.46 4.95 16.08
N LYS A 175 -11.43 6.13 15.46
CA LYS A 175 -12.35 7.24 15.80
C LYS A 175 -13.72 7.12 15.13
N ARG A 176 -13.83 6.38 14.02
CA ARG A 176 -15.08 6.26 13.24
C ARG A 176 -16.12 5.33 13.87
N LYS A 177 -15.72 4.44 14.78
CA LYS A 177 -16.68 3.61 15.53
C LYS A 177 -17.63 4.45 16.40
N ASN A 178 -17.26 5.70 16.72
CA ASN A 178 -18.10 6.62 17.48
C ASN A 178 -18.76 7.70 16.61
N ASP A 179 -18.21 8.01 15.44
CA ASP A 179 -18.73 9.02 14.52
C ASP A 179 -19.44 8.34 13.33
N GLN A 180 -20.69 7.93 13.55
CA GLN A 180 -21.60 7.55 12.46
C GLN A 180 -21.94 8.80 11.64
N HIS A 181 -21.12 9.11 10.64
CA HIS A 181 -21.50 10.06 9.60
C HIS A 181 -22.55 9.41 8.70
N ALA A 182 -23.78 9.90 8.76
CA ALA A 182 -24.97 9.38 8.09
C ALA A 182 -24.98 9.51 6.55
N GLY A 183 -23.82 9.65 5.91
CA GLY A 183 -23.69 9.91 4.48
C GLY A 183 -22.58 9.16 3.76
N SER A 184 -21.82 8.27 4.42
CA SER A 184 -20.92 7.40 3.65
C SER A 184 -21.73 6.27 3.04
N GLU A 185 -21.90 6.32 1.72
CA GLU A 185 -22.41 5.23 0.90
C GLU A 185 -21.56 3.99 1.13
N ASP A 186 -21.92 3.17 2.12
CA ASP A 186 -21.38 1.83 2.30
C ASP A 186 -22.40 0.96 3.04
N GLY A 187 -23.22 0.23 2.28
CA GLY A 187 -23.16 -1.22 2.47
C GLY A 187 -24.43 -2.07 2.36
N ALA A 188 -24.58 -2.72 1.21
CA ALA A 188 -25.11 -4.10 1.07
C ALA A 188 -24.37 -4.73 -0.13
N GLY A 189 -23.36 -5.59 0.07
CA GLY A 189 -23.55 -7.04 0.09
C GLY A 189 -23.22 -7.66 -1.30
N SER A 190 -22.03 -8.24 -1.43
CA SER A 190 -21.42 -8.92 -2.60
C SER A 190 -20.60 -8.07 -3.59
N ASP A 191 -20.98 -6.84 -3.95
CA ASP A 191 -20.12 -5.89 -4.72
C ASP A 191 -18.99 -5.26 -3.86
N LYS A 192 -19.10 -5.39 -2.54
CA LYS A 192 -18.17 -4.79 -1.56
C LYS A 192 -16.71 -5.14 -1.75
N SER A 193 -16.36 -6.33 -2.24
CA SER A 193 -14.93 -6.71 -2.33
C SER A 193 -14.20 -5.95 -3.43
N ARG A 194 -14.89 -5.60 -4.52
CA ARG A 194 -14.28 -4.84 -5.62
C ARG A 194 -14.21 -3.37 -5.24
N ASP A 195 -15.30 -2.82 -4.68
CA ASP A 195 -15.34 -1.43 -4.21
C ASP A 195 -14.36 -1.19 -3.06
N GLU A 196 -14.22 -2.14 -2.14
CA GLU A 196 -13.21 -2.10 -1.06
C GLU A 196 -11.79 -2.23 -1.61
N HIS A 197 -11.57 -3.07 -2.62
CA HIS A 197 -10.27 -3.18 -3.28
C HIS A 197 -9.90 -1.87 -3.98
N GLU A 198 -10.77 -1.31 -4.80
CA GLU A 198 -10.58 -0.03 -5.49
C GLU A 198 -10.36 1.12 -4.50
N TYR A 199 -11.16 1.18 -3.44
CA TYR A 199 -10.97 2.12 -2.34
C TYR A 199 -9.59 1.97 -1.69
N ASN A 200 -9.14 0.74 -1.44
CA ASN A 200 -7.84 0.47 -0.86
C ASN A 200 -6.70 0.87 -1.80
N VAL A 201 -6.79 0.55 -3.09
CA VAL A 201 -5.83 0.97 -4.11
C VAL A 201 -5.74 2.50 -4.12
N MET A 202 -6.87 3.20 -4.22
CA MET A 202 -6.92 4.66 -4.18
C MET A 202 -6.31 5.23 -2.90
N ARG A 203 -6.76 4.74 -1.74
CA ARG A 203 -6.30 5.20 -0.42
C ARG A 203 -4.79 5.07 -0.29
N TYR A 204 -4.26 3.91 -0.64
CA TYR A 204 -2.85 3.62 -0.52
C TYR A 204 -2.01 4.38 -1.54
N ALA A 205 -2.49 4.51 -2.78
CA ALA A 205 -1.85 5.33 -3.80
C ALA A 205 -1.77 6.81 -3.35
N MET A 206 -2.89 7.40 -2.89
CA MET A 206 -2.92 8.78 -2.40
C MET A 206 -1.94 9.00 -1.25
N ILE A 207 -1.95 8.14 -0.24
CA ILE A 207 -1.09 8.27 0.94
C ILE A 207 0.39 8.10 0.55
N ARG A 208 0.71 7.09 -0.27
CA ARG A 208 2.08 6.81 -0.70
C ARG A 208 2.65 7.94 -1.54
N LEU A 209 1.91 8.40 -2.55
CA LEU A 209 2.32 9.53 -3.39
C LEU A 209 2.48 10.81 -2.56
N ALA A 210 1.53 11.13 -1.68
CA ALA A 210 1.66 12.27 -0.78
C ALA A 210 2.89 12.16 0.14
N CYS A 211 3.22 10.97 0.64
CA CYS A 211 4.42 10.76 1.46
C CYS A 211 5.69 10.95 0.64
N LYS A 212 5.71 10.43 -0.59
CA LYS A 212 6.81 10.61 -1.53
C LYS A 212 7.08 12.09 -1.81
N ASP A 213 6.06 12.83 -2.22
CA ASP A 213 6.14 14.25 -2.59
C ASP A 213 6.57 15.15 -1.42
N THR A 214 6.19 14.79 -0.18
CA THR A 214 6.36 15.69 0.98
C THR A 214 7.53 15.35 1.88
N ILE A 215 7.96 14.08 1.88
CA ILE A 215 8.99 13.58 2.77
C ILE A 215 10.15 13.03 1.95
N ASP A 216 9.91 12.02 1.11
CA ASP A 216 10.98 11.27 0.41
C ASP A 216 11.81 12.15 -0.53
N GLU A 217 11.13 12.92 -1.40
CA GLU A 217 11.81 13.80 -2.36
C GLU A 217 12.54 14.96 -1.70
N ARG A 218 12.15 15.32 -0.47
CA ARG A 218 12.75 16.42 0.30
C ARG A 218 13.86 15.98 1.23
N LEU A 219 14.14 14.67 1.33
CA LEU A 219 15.19 14.12 2.21
C LEU A 219 16.59 14.67 1.90
N SER A 220 16.87 14.98 0.64
CA SER A 220 18.20 15.39 0.16
C SER A 220 18.29 16.87 -0.21
N GLU A 221 17.22 17.66 -0.03
CA GLU A 221 17.25 19.09 -0.31
C GLU A 221 17.96 19.84 0.82
N ASP A 222 18.86 20.77 0.47
CA ASP A 222 19.66 21.55 1.44
C ASP A 222 18.80 22.31 2.47
N ASP A 223 17.56 22.67 2.11
CA ASP A 223 16.59 23.37 2.96
C ASP A 223 15.66 22.43 3.77
N GLY A 224 15.90 21.12 3.71
CA GLY A 224 14.93 20.09 4.10
C GLY A 224 15.51 18.79 4.60
N ASP A 225 16.73 18.75 5.12
CA ASP A 225 17.29 17.51 5.66
C ASP A 225 16.53 17.06 6.93
N LEU A 226 15.50 16.26 6.71
CA LEU A 226 14.70 15.62 7.74
C LEU A 226 15.57 14.75 8.64
N ALA A 227 16.62 14.13 8.11
CA ALA A 227 17.53 13.32 8.90
C ALA A 227 18.28 14.18 9.92
N ASN A 228 18.84 15.31 9.51
CA ASN A 228 19.45 16.28 10.42
C ASN A 228 18.43 16.83 11.42
N LEU A 229 17.23 17.20 10.97
CA LEU A 229 16.21 17.75 11.85
C LEU A 229 15.79 16.73 12.92
N ILE A 230 15.56 15.48 12.52
CA ILE A 230 15.20 14.40 13.45
C ILE A 230 16.35 14.17 14.43
N VAL A 231 17.60 14.04 13.96
CA VAL A 231 18.78 13.79 14.81
C VAL A 231 19.00 14.91 15.84
N ASN A 232 18.90 16.16 15.41
CA ASN A 232 19.14 17.33 16.28
C ASN A 232 17.99 17.57 17.28
N HIS A 233 16.79 17.07 16.99
CA HIS A 233 15.61 17.25 17.81
C HIS A 233 15.02 15.93 18.30
N LEU A 234 15.83 14.88 18.46
CA LEU A 234 15.37 13.57 18.92
C LEU A 234 14.68 13.65 20.27
N ASP A 235 15.17 14.48 21.20
CA ASP A 235 14.59 14.57 22.53
C ASP A 235 13.35 15.50 22.57
N SER A 236 13.04 16.19 21.47
CA SER A 236 11.84 17.00 21.32
C SER A 236 10.57 16.14 21.16
N ASP A 237 9.42 16.77 21.40
CA ASP A 237 8.13 16.16 21.10
C ASP A 237 7.96 15.92 19.58
N PRO A 238 7.60 14.70 19.13
CA PRO A 238 7.48 14.38 17.70
C PRO A 238 6.52 15.32 16.93
N LYS A 239 5.49 15.84 17.60
CA LYS A 239 4.53 16.77 16.97
C LYS A 239 5.18 18.11 16.65
N THR A 240 6.07 18.59 17.51
CA THR A 240 6.79 19.85 17.30
C THR A 240 7.71 19.76 16.09
N VAL A 241 8.51 18.69 16.01
CA VAL A 241 9.42 18.46 14.87
C VAL A 241 8.63 18.32 13.57
N ALA A 242 7.54 17.55 13.58
CA ALA A 242 6.64 17.42 12.43
C ALA A 242 6.04 18.76 11.99
N ASN A 243 5.60 19.61 12.92
CA ASN A 243 5.07 20.94 12.60
C ASN A 243 6.14 21.86 11.98
N THR A 244 7.39 21.79 12.46
CA THR A 244 8.50 22.57 11.91
C THR A 244 8.83 22.13 10.49
N PHE A 245 9.02 20.82 10.27
CA PHE A 245 9.36 20.27 8.96
C PHE A 245 8.26 20.48 7.92
N CYS A 246 7.01 20.24 8.30
CA CYS A 246 5.87 20.29 7.39
C CYS A 246 5.28 21.69 7.23
N LYS A 247 5.81 22.72 7.91
CA LYS A 247 5.33 24.11 7.80
C LYS A 247 5.24 24.62 6.35
N PRO A 248 6.28 24.50 5.49
CA PRO A 248 6.20 24.97 4.10
C PRO A 248 5.11 24.24 3.30
N ILE A 249 4.97 22.92 3.49
CA ILE A 249 3.96 22.10 2.81
C ILE A 249 2.55 22.53 3.23
N CYS A 250 2.32 22.66 4.53
CA CYS A 250 1.02 23.05 5.08
C CYS A 250 0.62 24.50 4.75
N ALA A 251 1.59 25.38 4.51
CA ALA A 251 1.32 26.75 4.04
C ALA A 251 0.86 26.75 2.58
N GLY A 252 1.39 25.87 1.74
CA GLY A 252 0.93 25.66 0.37
C GLY A 252 -0.51 25.14 0.30
N SER A 253 -0.86 24.16 1.14
CA SER A 253 -2.22 23.59 1.18
C SER A 253 -3.30 24.62 1.55
N LYS A 254 -2.97 25.64 2.36
CA LYS A 254 -3.92 26.72 2.72
C LYS A 254 -4.15 27.74 1.60
N LYS A 255 -3.18 27.96 0.71
CA LYS A 255 -3.33 28.91 -0.39
C LYS A 255 -4.30 28.42 -1.48
N GLN A 256 -4.60 27.13 -1.54
CA GLN A 256 -5.59 26.57 -2.47
C GLN A 256 -7.05 26.74 -1.98
N GLU A 257 -7.28 27.14 -0.71
CA GLU A 257 -8.64 27.45 -0.21
C GLU A 257 -9.08 28.91 -0.51
N GLU A 258 -8.18 29.77 -1.01
CA GLU A 258 -8.43 31.21 -1.23
C GLU A 258 -8.45 31.63 -2.73
N LEU A 259 -8.50 30.68 -3.67
CA LEU A 259 -8.59 30.93 -5.12
C LEU A 259 -9.87 30.37 -5.74
#